data_AF-A0A0F9TF40-F1
#
_entry.id   AF-A0A0F9TF40-F1
#
_cell.length_a   1.000
_cell.length_b   1.000
_cell.length_c   1.000
_cell.angle_alpha   90.00
_cell.angle_beta   90.00
_cell.angle_gamma   90.00
#
_symmetry.space_group_name_H-M   'P 1'
#
loop_
_entity.id
_entity.type
_entity.pdbx_description
1 polymer ?
#
loop_
_entity_poly.entity_id
_entity_poly.type
_entity_poly.pdbx_seq_one_letter_code
_entity_poly.pdbx_strand_id
1 'polypeptide(L)'
;MFKHVMCINLERRPERWKRFIHGFPTDTRYYHPHHYPAVDSRLAKPPPWFSDACPDPGAWGCLRTHLRIWEDALSGRWDDVLVFEDDAIFCEGFAEKFARFMARVPDDWDQIYLGGQHLYAIDQNGDTRPGFSSPPQVVNEYVLRCENANRTHAYAMRPAMMQAAIDTCALLPPGMPTSRSYHVDFRLGSLHPTHKVYAPRQWLVGQEHGKSDVLGGRKDHKQKWWNTDERGTPFVVRPAELEAVA
;
A
#
# COMPACT_ATOMS: atom_id res chain seq x y z
N MET A 1 -4.27 -5.20 -17.79
CA MET A 1 -5.47 -5.10 -16.95
C MET A 1 -5.43 -6.33 -16.02
N PHE A 2 -5.25 -6.12 -14.71
CA PHE A 2 -5.23 -7.14 -13.64
C PHE A 2 -6.38 -8.16 -13.73
N LYS A 3 -6.04 -9.45 -13.78
CA LYS A 3 -7.00 -10.57 -13.73
C LYS A 3 -7.37 -10.96 -12.31
N HIS A 4 -6.46 -10.74 -11.37
CA HIS A 4 -6.60 -11.10 -9.96
C HIS A 4 -6.71 -9.83 -9.13
N VAL A 5 -7.93 -9.51 -8.71
CA VAL A 5 -8.23 -8.36 -7.85
C VAL A 5 -8.77 -8.87 -6.53
N MET A 6 -8.08 -8.60 -5.44
CA MET A 6 -8.42 -9.09 -4.10
C MET A 6 -8.75 -7.92 -3.19
N CYS A 7 -9.73 -8.08 -2.32
CA CYS A 7 -10.02 -7.15 -1.23
C CYS A 7 -9.98 -7.89 0.11
N ILE A 8 -9.02 -7.49 0.94
CA ILE A 8 -8.80 -8.03 2.27
C ILE A 8 -9.90 -7.53 3.21
N ASN A 9 -10.64 -8.47 3.79
CA ASN A 9 -11.66 -8.15 4.78
C ASN A 9 -11.71 -9.22 5.86
N LEU A 10 -11.86 -8.80 7.12
CA LEU A 10 -12.09 -9.72 8.23
C LEU A 10 -13.52 -10.25 8.18
N GLU A 11 -13.70 -11.56 8.28
CA GLU A 11 -15.03 -12.22 8.24
C GLU A 11 -16.03 -11.65 9.26
N ARG A 12 -15.53 -11.23 10.43
CA ARG A 12 -16.34 -10.60 11.47
C ARG A 12 -16.76 -9.14 11.16
N ARG A 13 -16.34 -8.59 10.00
CA ARG A 13 -16.58 -7.21 9.55
C ARG A 13 -17.36 -7.18 8.21
N PRO A 14 -18.49 -7.87 8.08
CA PRO A 14 -19.25 -7.91 6.82
C PRO A 14 -19.77 -6.53 6.40
N GLU A 15 -19.92 -5.59 7.34
CA GLU A 15 -20.31 -4.21 7.06
C GLU A 15 -19.24 -3.44 6.29
N ARG A 16 -17.94 -3.71 6.53
CA ARG A 16 -16.84 -3.05 5.82
C ARG A 16 -16.76 -3.54 4.39
N TRP A 17 -16.90 -4.85 4.19
CA TRP A 17 -17.01 -5.45 2.85
C TRP A 17 -18.16 -4.83 2.03
N LYS A 18 -19.35 -4.71 2.62
CA LYS A 18 -20.51 -4.09 1.95
C LYS A 18 -20.23 -2.65 1.55
N ARG A 19 -19.59 -1.85 2.42
CA ARG A 19 -19.22 -0.47 2.10
C ARG A 19 -18.18 -0.38 0.98
N PHE A 20 -17.13 -1.20 1.06
CA PHE A 20 -16.10 -1.26 0.02
C PHE A 20 -16.73 -1.59 -1.35
N ILE A 21 -17.55 -2.64 -1.44
CA ILE A 21 -18.22 -3.01 -2.70
C ILE A 21 -19.16 -1.91 -3.19
N HIS A 22 -19.92 -1.29 -2.30
CA HIS A 22 -20.82 -0.20 -2.68
C HIS A 22 -20.06 1.01 -3.23
N GLY A 23 -18.90 1.34 -2.67
CA GLY A 23 -18.03 2.41 -3.14
C GLY A 23 -17.12 2.03 -4.32
N PHE A 24 -17.10 0.77 -4.72
CA PHE A 24 -16.21 0.30 -5.77
C PHE A 24 -16.68 0.83 -7.15
N PRO A 25 -15.78 1.38 -7.99
CA PRO A 25 -16.17 2.00 -9.26
C PRO A 25 -16.86 1.02 -10.23
N THR A 26 -18.06 1.37 -10.69
CA THR A 26 -18.94 0.51 -11.51
C THR A 26 -18.55 0.44 -12.98
N ASP A 27 -17.82 1.43 -13.52
CA ASP A 27 -17.34 1.44 -14.92
C ASP A 27 -16.05 0.62 -15.12
N THR A 28 -15.76 -0.30 -14.19
CA THR A 28 -14.61 -1.20 -14.29
C THR A 28 -15.03 -2.44 -15.08
N ARG A 29 -15.13 -2.30 -16.41
CA ARG A 29 -15.46 -3.43 -17.31
C ARG A 29 -14.57 -4.68 -17.15
N TYR A 30 -13.45 -4.58 -16.41
CA TYR A 30 -12.52 -5.70 -16.24
C TYR A 30 -11.86 -5.80 -14.84
N TYR A 31 -12.42 -5.20 -13.77
CA TYR A 31 -11.93 -5.38 -12.39
C TYR A 31 -13.08 -5.64 -11.42
N HIS A 32 -13.29 -6.90 -11.02
CA HIS A 32 -14.19 -7.22 -9.92
C HIS A 32 -13.37 -7.67 -8.72
N PRO A 33 -13.38 -6.94 -7.59
CA PRO A 33 -12.64 -7.34 -6.42
C PRO A 33 -13.29 -8.60 -5.81
N HIS A 34 -12.48 -9.64 -5.66
CA HIS A 34 -12.84 -10.84 -4.94
C HIS A 34 -12.60 -10.61 -3.45
N HIS A 35 -13.57 -11.01 -2.62
CA HIS A 35 -13.38 -11.03 -1.17
C HIS A 35 -12.24 -12.00 -0.82
N TYR A 36 -11.30 -11.55 -0.01
CA TYR A 36 -10.19 -12.35 0.50
C TYR A 36 -10.19 -12.33 2.04
N PRO A 37 -10.39 -13.48 2.71
CA PRO A 37 -10.65 -13.51 4.14
C PRO A 37 -9.39 -13.20 4.96
N ALA A 38 -9.36 -12.06 5.63
CA ALA A 38 -8.22 -11.65 6.43
C ALA A 38 -7.97 -12.58 7.63
N VAL A 39 -6.70 -12.79 7.98
CA VAL A 39 -6.31 -13.51 9.19
C VAL A 39 -6.70 -12.71 10.42
N ASP A 40 -7.65 -13.25 11.18
CA ASP A 40 -8.09 -12.65 12.44
C ASP A 40 -7.11 -13.01 13.58
N SER A 41 -6.33 -12.04 14.03
CA SER A 41 -5.37 -12.23 15.12
C SER A 41 -6.00 -12.48 16.50
N ARG A 42 -7.33 -12.38 16.63
CA ARG A 42 -8.07 -12.84 17.81
C ARG A 42 -8.16 -14.38 17.85
N LEU A 43 -8.19 -15.00 16.67
CA LEU A 43 -8.28 -16.45 16.48
C LEU A 43 -6.88 -17.05 16.23
N ALA A 44 -6.18 -16.54 15.21
CA ALA A 44 -4.80 -16.90 14.88
C ALA A 44 -3.83 -15.96 15.60
N LYS A 45 -3.66 -16.18 16.90
CA LYS A 45 -2.85 -15.31 17.75
C LYS A 45 -1.38 -15.24 17.27
N PRO A 46 -0.73 -14.07 17.37
CA PRO A 46 0.72 -13.97 17.16
C PRO A 46 1.49 -14.86 18.13
N PRO A 47 2.64 -15.41 17.72
CA PRO A 47 3.53 -16.11 18.64
C PRO A 47 4.13 -15.14 19.68
N PRO A 48 4.59 -15.64 20.85
CA PRO A 48 5.09 -14.79 21.94
C PRO A 48 6.17 -13.80 21.51
N TRP A 49 7.18 -14.26 20.75
CA TRP A 49 8.27 -13.41 20.26
C TRP A 49 7.80 -12.22 19.43
N PHE A 50 6.67 -12.37 18.69
CA PHE A 50 6.10 -11.26 17.92
C PHE A 50 5.38 -10.30 18.86
N SER A 51 4.60 -10.83 19.80
CA SER A 51 3.84 -10.02 20.77
C SER A 51 4.74 -9.20 21.69
N ASP A 52 5.88 -9.76 22.07
CA ASP A 52 6.88 -9.07 22.90
C ASP A 52 7.51 -7.88 22.15
N ALA A 53 7.68 -8.00 20.83
CA ALA A 53 8.32 -6.97 20.02
C ALA A 53 7.34 -5.98 19.35
N CYS A 54 6.10 -6.42 19.09
CA CYS A 54 5.06 -5.65 18.43
C CYS A 54 3.73 -5.83 19.20
N PRO A 55 3.30 -4.82 19.99
CA PRO A 55 2.10 -4.92 20.84
C PRO A 55 0.78 -4.82 20.05
N ASP A 56 0.83 -4.82 18.72
CA ASP A 56 -0.31 -4.70 17.81
C ASP A 56 -0.60 -6.07 17.17
N PRO A 57 -1.45 -6.92 17.78
CA PRO A 57 -1.74 -8.24 17.23
C PRO A 57 -2.39 -8.17 15.85
N GLY A 58 -3.08 -7.08 15.53
CA GLY A 58 -3.64 -6.86 14.20
C GLY A 58 -2.56 -6.69 13.11
N ALA A 59 -1.35 -6.25 13.45
CA ALA A 59 -0.22 -6.20 12.53
C ALA A 59 0.21 -7.60 12.07
N TRP A 60 0.14 -8.59 12.98
CA TRP A 60 0.36 -9.99 12.63
C TRP A 60 -0.70 -10.52 11.66
N GLY A 61 -1.98 -10.26 11.94
CA GLY A 61 -3.07 -10.65 11.05
C GLY A 61 -2.94 -10.04 9.65
N CYS A 62 -2.62 -8.74 9.59
CA CYS A 62 -2.33 -8.04 8.35
C CYS A 62 -1.15 -8.71 7.60
N LEU A 63 0.02 -8.83 8.24
CA LEU A 63 1.21 -9.48 7.66
C LEU A 63 0.90 -10.88 7.10
N ARG A 64 0.24 -11.72 7.89
CA ARG A 64 -0.09 -13.10 7.51
C ARG A 64 -1.06 -13.17 6.34
N THR A 65 -1.98 -12.20 6.24
CA THR A 65 -2.91 -12.12 5.11
C THR A 65 -2.19 -11.76 3.81
N HIS A 66 -1.29 -10.77 3.85
CA HIS A 66 -0.50 -10.38 2.68
C HIS A 66 0.43 -11.50 2.21
N LEU A 67 1.15 -12.14 3.14
CA LEU A 67 1.96 -13.33 2.84
C LEU A 67 1.15 -14.40 2.10
N ARG A 68 -0.05 -14.72 2.59
CA ARG A 68 -0.91 -15.73 1.97
C ARG A 68 -1.34 -15.33 0.54
N ILE A 69 -1.68 -14.06 0.30
CA ILE A 69 -2.01 -13.57 -1.05
C ILE A 69 -0.83 -13.76 -2.00
N TRP A 70 0.38 -13.41 -1.56
CA TRP A 70 1.59 -13.54 -2.38
C TRP A 70 1.92 -15.00 -2.67
N GLU A 71 1.81 -15.89 -1.67
CA GLU A 71 1.99 -17.33 -1.81
C GLU A 71 0.97 -17.95 -2.77
N ASP A 72 -0.31 -17.58 -2.64
CA ASP A 72 -1.39 -18.01 -3.53
C ASP A 72 -1.15 -17.55 -4.97
N ALA A 73 -0.73 -16.29 -5.15
CA ALA A 73 -0.45 -15.70 -6.47
C ALA A 73 0.71 -16.40 -7.17
N LEU A 74 1.82 -16.65 -6.46
CA LEU A 74 2.97 -17.38 -7.00
C LEU A 74 2.62 -18.84 -7.31
N SER A 75 1.93 -19.52 -6.39
CA SER A 75 1.49 -20.92 -6.58
C SER A 75 0.51 -21.05 -7.74
N GLY A 76 -0.35 -20.05 -7.92
CA GLY A 76 -1.30 -19.93 -9.03
C GLY A 76 -0.68 -19.48 -10.35
N ARG A 77 0.62 -19.12 -10.37
CA ARG A 77 1.33 -18.56 -11.53
C ARG A 77 0.64 -17.31 -12.09
N TRP A 78 0.17 -16.43 -11.22
CA TRP A 78 -0.44 -15.17 -11.64
C TRP A 78 0.62 -14.19 -12.14
N ASP A 79 0.33 -13.48 -13.23
CA ASP A 79 1.23 -12.47 -13.80
C ASP A 79 1.38 -11.24 -12.87
N ASP A 80 0.31 -10.94 -12.13
CA ASP A 80 0.19 -9.85 -11.17
C ASP A 80 -1.00 -10.07 -10.23
N VAL A 81 -1.04 -9.31 -9.14
CA VAL A 81 -2.20 -9.19 -8.26
C VAL A 81 -2.44 -7.73 -7.90
N LEU A 82 -3.69 -7.29 -7.92
CA LEU A 82 -4.16 -6.01 -7.38
C LEU A 82 -4.86 -6.27 -6.06
N VAL A 83 -4.40 -5.63 -4.99
CA VAL A 83 -4.87 -5.85 -3.62
C VAL A 83 -5.42 -4.55 -3.06
N PHE A 84 -6.60 -4.65 -2.46
CA PHE A 84 -7.23 -3.62 -1.65
C PHE A 84 -7.41 -4.12 -0.21
N GLU A 85 -7.51 -3.19 0.74
CA GLU A 85 -8.12 -3.44 2.05
C GLU A 85 -9.55 -2.87 2.07
N ASP A 86 -10.38 -3.34 2.99
CA ASP A 86 -11.81 -3.01 3.10
C ASP A 86 -12.12 -1.59 3.59
N ASP A 87 -11.12 -0.75 3.87
CA ASP A 87 -11.23 0.72 4.02
C ASP A 87 -10.74 1.51 2.81
N ALA A 88 -10.41 0.86 1.69
CA ALA A 88 -10.08 1.57 0.46
C ALA A 88 -11.29 2.39 -0.05
N ILE A 89 -11.06 3.68 -0.31
CA ILE A 89 -12.04 4.59 -0.93
C ILE A 89 -11.46 5.19 -2.21
N PHE A 90 -12.29 5.37 -3.23
CA PHE A 90 -11.85 5.70 -4.59
C PHE A 90 -12.12 7.16 -4.92
N CYS A 91 -11.20 7.82 -5.63
CA CYS A 91 -11.39 9.21 -6.02
C CYS A 91 -12.51 9.32 -7.08
N GLU A 92 -13.10 10.49 -7.22
CA GLU A 92 -14.01 10.78 -8.32
C GLU A 92 -13.32 10.54 -9.68
N GLY A 93 -14.00 9.89 -10.62
CA GLY A 93 -13.44 9.53 -11.93
C GLY A 93 -12.31 8.49 -11.85
N PHE A 94 -12.27 7.65 -10.81
CA PHE A 94 -11.22 6.66 -10.60
C PHE A 94 -10.91 5.82 -11.85
N ALA A 95 -11.92 5.28 -12.53
CA ALA A 95 -11.71 4.38 -13.66
C ALA A 95 -10.89 5.03 -14.79
N GLU A 96 -11.25 6.26 -15.18
CA GLU A 96 -10.53 7.03 -16.19
C GLU A 96 -9.12 7.39 -15.71
N LYS A 97 -9.00 7.90 -14.48
CA LYS A 97 -7.70 8.30 -13.90
C LYS A 97 -6.75 7.11 -13.77
N PHE A 98 -7.26 5.95 -13.36
CA PHE A 98 -6.51 4.72 -13.23
C PHE A 98 -6.06 4.18 -14.59
N ALA A 99 -6.96 4.14 -15.58
CA ALA A 99 -6.61 3.73 -16.94
C ALA A 99 -5.53 4.65 -17.54
N ARG A 100 -5.68 5.96 -17.36
CA ARG A 100 -4.68 6.94 -17.79
C ARG A 100 -3.35 6.74 -17.07
N PHE A 101 -3.35 6.57 -15.75
CA PHE A 101 -2.14 6.29 -14.98
C PHE A 101 -1.43 5.03 -15.49
N MET A 102 -2.14 3.90 -15.54
CA MET A 102 -1.56 2.61 -15.98
C MET A 102 -1.00 2.67 -17.39
N ALA A 103 -1.62 3.42 -18.30
CA ALA A 103 -1.12 3.61 -19.67
C ALA A 103 0.16 4.47 -19.76
N ARG A 104 0.70 4.98 -18.65
CA ARG A 104 1.98 5.71 -18.58
C ARG A 104 2.96 5.12 -17.57
N VAL A 105 2.60 4.05 -16.86
CA VAL A 105 3.53 3.33 -16.00
C VAL A 105 4.54 2.60 -16.89
N PRO A 106 5.86 2.70 -16.61
CA PRO A 106 6.86 1.91 -17.32
C PRO A 106 6.58 0.41 -17.25
N ASP A 107 6.75 -0.31 -18.36
CA ASP A 107 6.38 -1.73 -18.45
C ASP A 107 7.17 -2.66 -17.52
N ASP A 108 8.31 -2.20 -17.01
CA ASP A 108 9.24 -2.93 -16.15
C ASP A 108 8.95 -2.77 -14.65
N TRP A 109 7.74 -2.31 -14.28
CA TRP A 109 7.33 -2.17 -12.88
C TRP A 109 7.34 -3.48 -12.09
N ASP A 110 7.70 -3.38 -10.81
CA ASP A 110 7.70 -4.47 -9.82
C ASP A 110 6.51 -4.38 -8.87
N GLN A 111 6.19 -3.14 -8.46
CA GLN A 111 5.04 -2.82 -7.62
C GLN A 111 4.44 -1.48 -8.04
N ILE A 112 3.14 -1.34 -7.84
CA ILE A 112 2.40 -0.10 -8.02
C ILE A 112 1.61 0.19 -6.76
N TYR A 113 1.73 1.39 -6.19
CA TYR A 113 0.78 1.89 -5.19
C TYR A 113 -0.30 2.72 -5.87
N LEU A 114 -1.56 2.49 -5.51
CA LEU A 114 -2.69 3.33 -5.91
C LEU A 114 -3.18 4.23 -4.77
N GLY A 115 -2.89 3.79 -3.54
CA GLY A 115 -3.06 4.54 -2.32
C GLY A 115 -1.92 4.18 -1.37
N GLY A 116 -1.37 5.19 -0.71
CA GLY A 116 -0.25 4.99 0.19
C GLY A 116 0.11 6.29 0.90
N GLN A 117 1.24 6.27 1.58
CA GLN A 117 1.87 7.48 2.10
C GLN A 117 3.37 7.40 1.78
N HIS A 118 3.87 8.39 1.04
CA HIS A 118 5.31 8.51 0.82
C HIS A 118 6.02 8.77 2.15
N LEU A 119 7.08 8.02 2.40
CA LEU A 119 7.92 8.17 3.57
C LEU A 119 9.18 8.92 3.18
N TYR A 120 9.07 10.24 3.21
CA TYR A 120 10.18 11.16 3.01
C TYR A 120 10.08 12.22 4.10
N ALA A 121 11.08 12.25 4.97
CA ALA A 121 11.16 13.23 6.05
C ALA A 121 12.34 14.15 5.77
N ILE A 122 12.06 15.32 5.22
CA ILE A 122 12.88 16.50 5.49
C ILE A 122 12.47 16.97 6.87
N ASP A 123 13.41 17.06 7.79
CA ASP A 123 13.13 17.76 9.03
C ASP A 123 12.86 19.26 8.78
N GLN A 124 12.52 19.97 9.84
CA GLN A 124 12.24 21.41 9.79
C GLN A 124 13.43 22.27 9.31
N ASN A 125 14.64 21.72 9.30
CA ASN A 125 15.88 22.41 8.94
C ASN A 125 16.30 22.15 7.47
N GLY A 126 15.63 21.25 6.76
CA GLY A 126 16.05 20.86 5.41
C GLY A 126 16.84 19.55 5.36
N ASP A 127 17.07 18.90 6.50
CA ASP A 127 17.92 17.71 6.56
C ASP A 127 17.11 16.43 6.40
N THR A 128 17.65 15.49 5.61
CA THR A 128 17.06 14.17 5.45
C THR A 128 17.34 13.31 6.68
N ARG A 129 16.33 12.59 7.19
CA ARG A 129 16.59 11.55 8.18
C ARG A 129 17.35 10.38 7.53
N PRO A 130 18.38 9.80 8.17
CA PRO A 130 19.05 8.61 7.67
C PRO A 130 18.04 7.48 7.42
N GLY A 131 17.98 6.94 6.20
CA GLY A 131 17.03 5.89 5.80
C GLY A 131 15.68 6.38 5.24
N PHE A 132 15.46 7.70 5.16
CA PHE A 132 14.27 8.35 4.57
C PHE A 132 14.65 9.34 3.45
N SER A 133 15.76 9.03 2.78
CA SER A 133 16.68 10.03 2.27
C SER A 133 16.37 10.58 0.88
N SER A 134 15.26 10.18 0.25
CA SER A 134 14.95 10.65 -1.10
C SER A 134 13.45 10.84 -1.33
N PRO A 135 13.02 11.99 -1.88
CA PRO A 135 11.64 12.19 -2.29
C PRO A 135 11.31 11.24 -3.46
N PRO A 136 10.01 10.95 -3.69
CA PRO A 136 9.62 10.25 -4.90
C PRO A 136 10.08 11.03 -6.15
N GLN A 137 10.58 10.33 -7.15
CA GLN A 137 11.09 10.95 -8.38
C GLN A 137 9.98 11.04 -9.42
N VAL A 138 9.91 12.14 -10.16
CA VAL A 138 8.96 12.28 -11.28
C VAL A 138 9.46 11.44 -12.46
N VAL A 139 8.63 10.52 -12.93
CA VAL A 139 8.90 9.73 -14.14
C VAL A 139 8.26 10.39 -15.36
N ASN A 140 7.02 10.86 -15.21
CA ASN A 140 6.30 11.64 -16.21
C ASN A 140 5.13 12.41 -15.57
N GLU A 141 4.28 13.04 -16.38
CA GLU A 141 3.11 13.83 -15.94
C GLU A 141 2.13 13.05 -15.03
N TYR A 142 2.12 11.71 -15.08
CA TYR A 142 1.18 10.86 -14.34
C TYR A 142 1.84 9.97 -13.28
N VAL A 143 3.14 9.72 -13.39
CA VAL A 143 3.83 8.65 -12.64
C VAL A 143 4.98 9.20 -11.82
N LEU A 144 5.04 8.75 -10.56
CA LEU A 144 6.17 8.89 -9.64
C LEU A 144 6.86 7.53 -9.45
N ARG A 145 8.17 7.55 -9.29
CA ARG A 145 8.97 6.45 -8.74
C ARG A 145 9.07 6.62 -7.22
N CYS A 146 8.66 5.60 -6.48
CA CYS A 146 8.63 5.62 -5.01
C CYS A 146 9.96 5.15 -4.41
N GLU A 147 10.66 6.02 -3.69
CA GLU A 147 11.86 5.62 -2.93
C GLU A 147 11.48 4.90 -1.62
N ASN A 148 10.41 5.36 -0.97
CA ASN A 148 9.82 4.70 0.19
C ASN A 148 8.34 5.10 0.33
N ALA A 149 7.48 4.13 0.59
CA ALA A 149 6.05 4.33 0.78
C ALA A 149 5.53 3.30 1.80
N ASN A 150 4.50 3.67 2.55
CA ASN A 150 3.81 2.76 3.45
C ASN A 150 2.28 2.80 3.24
N ARG A 151 1.56 2.04 4.08
CA ARG A 151 0.19 1.57 3.89
C ARG A 151 0.08 0.53 2.78
N THR A 152 -0.82 -0.43 2.96
CA THR A 152 -1.07 -1.53 2.02
C THR A 152 -2.52 -1.59 1.56
N HIS A 153 -3.29 -0.52 1.78
CA HIS A 153 -4.72 -0.48 1.49
C HIS A 153 -5.05 -0.52 0.00
N ALA A 154 -4.10 -0.17 -0.89
CA ALA A 154 -4.28 -0.30 -2.33
C ALA A 154 -2.95 -0.37 -3.10
N TYR A 155 -2.56 -1.54 -3.57
CA TYR A 155 -1.35 -1.75 -4.38
C TYR A 155 -1.51 -2.92 -5.35
N ALA A 156 -0.68 -2.93 -6.40
CA ALA A 156 -0.46 -4.09 -7.25
C ALA A 156 0.98 -4.54 -7.20
N MET A 157 1.24 -5.82 -7.47
CA MET A 157 2.57 -6.42 -7.35
C MET A 157 2.77 -7.50 -8.40
N ARG A 158 4.02 -7.68 -8.86
CA ARG A 158 4.44 -8.76 -9.77
C ARG A 158 5.23 -9.87 -9.05
N PRO A 159 5.32 -11.07 -9.65
CA PRO A 159 5.94 -12.24 -9.02
C PRO A 159 7.32 -12.03 -8.40
N ALA A 160 8.24 -11.32 -9.08
CA ALA A 160 9.58 -11.09 -8.54
C ALA A 160 9.54 -10.30 -7.22
N MET A 161 8.69 -9.26 -7.16
CA MET A 161 8.48 -8.47 -5.95
C MET A 161 7.72 -9.26 -4.88
N MET A 162 6.75 -10.09 -5.26
CA MET A 162 6.07 -10.98 -4.31
C MET A 162 7.04 -11.92 -3.62
N GLN A 163 7.98 -12.52 -4.37
CA GLN A 163 9.00 -13.39 -3.81
C GLN A 163 9.92 -12.61 -2.86
N ALA A 164 10.42 -11.44 -3.27
CA ALA A 164 11.24 -10.59 -2.40
C ALA A 164 10.50 -10.17 -1.12
N ALA A 165 9.20 -9.86 -1.23
CA ALA A 165 8.34 -9.53 -0.11
C ALA A 165 8.16 -10.72 0.84
N ILE A 166 7.95 -11.93 0.32
CA ILE A 166 7.89 -13.17 1.11
C ILE A 166 9.21 -13.39 1.83
N ASP A 167 10.35 -13.37 1.13
CA ASP A 167 11.67 -13.63 1.72
C ASP A 167 11.96 -12.64 2.86
N THR A 168 11.58 -11.38 2.67
CA THR A 168 11.70 -10.32 3.67
C THR A 168 10.76 -10.56 4.85
N CYS A 169 9.50 -10.88 4.58
CA CYS A 169 8.44 -10.93 5.60
C CYS A 169 8.38 -12.26 6.36
N ALA A 170 8.81 -13.37 5.78
CA ALA A 170 8.71 -14.70 6.38
C ALA A 170 9.76 -14.91 7.48
N LEU A 171 10.95 -14.33 7.32
CA LEU A 171 12.10 -14.55 8.20
C LEU A 171 12.21 -13.52 9.34
N LEU A 172 11.10 -12.91 9.80
CA LEU A 172 11.11 -11.85 10.82
C LEU A 172 12.10 -12.14 11.97
N PRO A 173 13.29 -11.53 11.98
CA PRO A 173 14.27 -11.83 13.02
C PRO A 173 13.81 -11.18 14.33
N PRO A 174 14.06 -11.81 15.48
CA PRO A 174 13.84 -11.17 16.77
C PRO A 174 14.77 -9.95 16.91
N GLY A 175 14.36 -8.98 17.74
CA GLY A 175 15.20 -7.82 18.07
C GLY A 175 15.27 -6.73 17.01
N MET A 176 14.28 -6.64 16.10
CA MET A 176 14.19 -5.52 15.18
C MET A 176 14.15 -4.16 15.91
N PRO A 177 14.67 -3.07 15.29
CA PRO A 177 14.88 -1.79 15.97
C PRO A 177 13.62 -1.14 16.54
N THR A 178 12.45 -1.41 15.94
CA THR A 178 11.17 -0.82 16.38
C THR A 178 10.02 -1.81 16.18
N SER A 179 8.93 -1.63 16.93
CA SER A 179 7.69 -2.39 16.71
C SER A 179 7.11 -2.20 15.29
N ARG A 180 7.31 -1.01 14.70
CA ARG A 180 6.89 -0.71 13.32
C ARG A 180 7.58 -1.59 12.28
N SER A 181 8.81 -2.01 12.55
CA SER A 181 9.56 -2.92 11.69
C SER A 181 8.92 -4.31 11.57
N TYR A 182 7.89 -4.63 12.37
CA TYR A 182 7.12 -5.87 12.25
C TYR A 182 5.85 -5.71 11.41
N HIS A 183 5.50 -4.50 10.97
CA HIS A 183 4.37 -4.26 10.08
C HIS A 183 4.79 -4.50 8.63
N VAL A 184 3.87 -5.09 7.86
CA VAL A 184 4.11 -5.46 6.45
C VAL A 184 4.51 -4.27 5.57
N ASP A 185 3.90 -3.10 5.79
CA ASP A 185 4.15 -1.90 4.99
C ASP A 185 5.57 -1.34 5.21
N PHE A 186 6.08 -1.36 6.45
CA PHE A 186 7.48 -1.01 6.73
C PHE A 186 8.46 -2.01 6.12
N ARG A 187 8.10 -3.30 6.03
CA ARG A 187 8.94 -4.32 5.39
C ARG A 187 9.00 -4.15 3.88
N LEU A 188 7.86 -3.90 3.23
CA LEU A 188 7.83 -3.54 1.81
C LEU A 188 8.67 -2.28 1.56
N GLY A 189 8.55 -1.27 2.42
CA GLY A 189 9.37 -0.05 2.36
C GLY A 189 10.87 -0.29 2.26
N SER A 190 11.39 -1.36 2.90
CA SER A 190 12.83 -1.71 2.84
C SER A 190 13.28 -2.27 1.47
N LEU A 191 12.35 -2.73 0.64
CA LEU A 191 12.61 -3.25 -0.70
C LEU A 191 12.51 -2.18 -1.79
N HIS A 192 11.79 -1.08 -1.55
CA HIS A 192 11.52 -0.05 -2.54
C HIS A 192 12.78 0.61 -3.16
N PRO A 193 13.91 0.78 -2.45
CA PRO A 193 15.13 1.34 -3.06
C PRO A 193 15.73 0.45 -4.17
N THR A 194 15.50 -0.86 -4.12
CA THR A 194 16.09 -1.83 -5.06
C THR A 194 15.10 -2.38 -6.08
N HIS A 195 13.82 -1.99 -6.01
CA HIS A 195 12.75 -2.48 -6.89
C HIS A 195 12.01 -1.32 -7.55
N LYS A 196 11.49 -1.52 -8.76
CA LYS A 196 10.79 -0.50 -9.55
C LYS A 196 9.35 -0.30 -9.06
N VAL A 197 9.23 0.50 -8.01
CA VAL A 197 7.94 0.84 -7.38
C VAL A 197 7.43 2.17 -7.91
N TYR A 198 6.21 2.19 -8.44
CA TYR A 198 5.57 3.38 -9.00
C TYR A 198 4.28 3.77 -8.28
N ALA A 199 3.90 5.03 -8.39
CA ALA A 199 2.66 5.59 -7.85
C ALA A 199 2.11 6.71 -8.74
N PRO A 200 0.80 7.00 -8.68
CA PRO A 200 0.25 8.18 -9.31
C PRO A 200 0.72 9.45 -8.58
N ARG A 201 0.79 10.59 -9.28
CA ARG A 201 1.19 11.87 -8.67
C ARG A 201 0.20 12.38 -7.61
N GLN A 202 -1.04 11.92 -7.71
CA GLN A 202 -2.07 12.05 -6.68
C GLN A 202 -2.63 10.67 -6.43
N TRP A 203 -2.72 10.27 -5.17
CA TRP A 203 -3.29 9.00 -4.77
C TRP A 203 -4.72 8.86 -5.29
N LEU A 204 -4.95 7.76 -6.00
CA LEU A 204 -6.26 7.43 -6.58
C LEU A 204 -7.16 6.74 -5.55
N VAL A 205 -6.56 6.18 -4.50
CA VAL A 205 -7.25 5.46 -3.44
C VAL A 205 -6.86 6.00 -2.07
N GLY A 206 -7.84 6.51 -1.33
CA GLY A 206 -7.70 6.93 0.05
C GLY A 206 -8.04 5.82 1.04
N GLN A 207 -7.94 6.13 2.32
CA GLN A 207 -8.40 5.30 3.43
C GLN A 207 -9.61 5.95 4.10
N GLU A 208 -10.69 5.18 4.28
CA GLU A 208 -11.95 5.59 4.94
C GLU A 208 -11.70 6.08 6.38
N HIS A 209 -12.60 6.91 6.90
CA HIS A 209 -12.67 7.18 8.34
C HIS A 209 -13.02 5.90 9.10
N GLY A 210 -12.42 5.69 10.28
CA GLY A 210 -12.87 4.66 11.20
C GLY A 210 -11.82 4.12 12.16
N LYS A 211 -12.09 2.94 12.73
CA LYS A 211 -11.20 2.25 13.66
C LYS A 211 -10.43 1.15 12.94
N SER A 212 -9.10 1.24 12.96
CA SER A 212 -8.24 0.20 12.39
C SER A 212 -8.17 -1.01 13.33
N ASP A 213 -8.56 -2.20 12.85
CA ASP A 213 -8.38 -3.46 13.58
C ASP A 213 -6.87 -3.84 13.69
N VAL A 214 -5.99 -3.27 12.85
CA VAL A 214 -4.53 -3.46 12.93
C VAL A 214 -3.98 -2.89 14.24
N LEU A 215 -4.41 -1.68 14.60
CA LEU A 215 -4.03 -0.97 15.83
C LEU A 215 -4.96 -1.28 17.02
N GLY A 216 -5.59 -2.46 17.01
CA GLY A 216 -6.49 -2.92 18.07
C GLY A 216 -7.80 -2.13 18.21
N GLY A 217 -8.21 -1.37 17.19
CA GLY A 217 -9.45 -0.59 17.17
C GLY A 217 -9.48 0.60 18.14
N ARG A 218 -8.32 1.00 18.69
CA ARG A 218 -8.24 1.97 19.79
C ARG A 218 -8.31 3.43 19.34
N LYS A 219 -7.96 3.72 18.09
CA LYS A 219 -7.92 5.08 17.55
C LYS A 219 -8.84 5.21 16.35
N ASP A 220 -9.72 6.20 16.42
CA ASP A 220 -10.49 6.66 15.27
C ASP A 220 -9.59 7.56 14.42
N HIS A 221 -9.50 7.28 13.13
CA HIS A 221 -8.72 8.10 12.21
C HIS A 221 -9.64 8.77 11.20
N LYS A 222 -9.35 10.03 10.90
CA LYS A 222 -10.01 10.76 9.82
C LYS A 222 -9.70 10.07 8.49
N GLN A 223 -10.60 10.26 7.52
CA GLN A 223 -10.35 9.93 6.13
C GLN A 223 -9.01 10.54 5.68
N LYS A 224 -8.18 9.77 4.98
CA LYS A 224 -6.85 10.21 4.55
C LYS A 224 -6.59 9.84 3.09
N TRP A 225 -5.98 10.78 2.38
CA TRP A 225 -5.54 10.61 1.01
C TRP A 225 -4.02 10.75 0.87
N TRP A 226 -3.32 11.38 1.83
CA TRP A 226 -1.87 11.62 1.80
C TRP A 226 -1.33 12.29 0.54
N ASN A 227 -2.15 13.15 -0.09
CA ASN A 227 -1.74 13.95 -1.25
C ASN A 227 -0.85 15.14 -0.88
N THR A 228 -0.55 15.35 0.40
CA THR A 228 0.27 16.45 0.92
C THR A 228 1.39 15.94 1.83
N ASP A 229 2.51 16.65 1.85
CA ASP A 229 3.59 16.46 2.84
C ASP A 229 3.16 16.91 4.26
N GLU A 230 4.07 16.81 5.23
CA GLU A 230 3.84 17.21 6.63
C GLU A 230 3.54 18.70 6.82
N ARG A 231 3.85 19.54 5.81
CA ARG A 231 3.62 20.99 5.77
C ARG A 231 2.35 21.35 5.00
N GLY A 232 1.64 20.36 4.46
CA GLY A 232 0.45 20.57 3.64
C GLY A 232 0.75 20.85 2.16
N THR A 233 2.01 20.76 1.73
CA THR A 233 2.40 20.94 0.33
C THR A 233 1.94 19.74 -0.47
N PRO A 234 1.14 19.91 -1.53
CA PRO A 234 0.76 18.80 -2.37
C PRO A 234 2.00 18.13 -2.99
N PHE A 235 2.01 16.80 -3.14
CA PHE A 235 3.03 16.09 -3.94
C PHE A 235 2.94 16.41 -5.46
N VAL A 236 2.21 17.46 -5.80
CA VAL A 236 2.08 18.07 -7.12
C VAL A 236 3.34 18.90 -7.39
N VAL A 237 4.33 18.31 -8.08
CA VAL A 237 5.24 19.12 -8.93
C VAL A 237 4.35 19.80 -9.98
N ARG A 238 4.16 21.11 -9.85
CA ARG A 238 3.35 21.90 -10.78
C ARG A 238 3.96 21.81 -12.18
N PRO A 239 3.15 21.80 -13.25
CA PRO A 239 3.63 21.81 -14.64
C PRO A 239 4.61 22.94 -14.98
N ALA A 240 4.66 24.02 -14.19
CA ALA A 240 5.49 25.20 -14.43
C ALA A 240 7.01 24.95 -14.38
N GLU A 241 7.48 23.79 -13.93
CA GLU A 241 8.91 23.44 -13.92
C GLU A 241 9.38 22.78 -15.24
N LEU A 242 8.48 22.52 -16.20
CA LEU A 242 8.83 22.00 -17.53
C LEU A 242 9.14 23.09 -18.57
N GLU A 243 8.85 24.37 -18.30
CA GLU A 243 9.17 25.47 -19.22
C GLU A 243 10.59 26.03 -19.04
N ALA A 244 11.37 25.56 -18.06
CA ALA A 244 12.74 26.03 -17.83
C ALA A 244 13.83 25.19 -18.53
N VAL A 245 13.43 24.16 -19.29
CA VAL A 245 14.36 23.37 -20.12
C VAL A 245 13.73 23.15 -21.50
N ALA A 246 13.63 24.23 -22.27
CA ALA A 246 13.47 24.22 -23.72
C ALA A 246 14.47 25.22 -24.32
#